data_AF-A0A939JJ50-F1
#
_entry.id   AF-A0A939JJ50-F1
#
_cell.length_a   1.000
_cell.length_b   1.000
_cell.length_c   1.000
_cell.angle_alpha   90.00
_cell.angle_beta   90.00
_cell.angle_gamma   90.00
#
_symmetry.space_group_name_H-M   'P 1'
#
loop_
_entity.id
_entity.type
_entity.pdbx_description
1 polymer ?
#
loop_
_entity_poly.entity_id
_entity_poly.type
_entity_poly.pdbx_seq_one_letter_code
_entity_poly.pdbx_strand_id
1 'polypeptide(L)'
;GIGVVIDFTRHMRTLVEVDAEARTAVVQPGVVLDELRAAAGAHGLTFGPDPSTHSRCTLGGMIGNNSCGAHSVAWGTTADSVQSLTVLGYGGQEWRLGQGWEGGPADLRPLVERNVALLRTGYPQGLPRRISGYAVDALLPENGVDLARAFCGSEGTLGVVTEATVKLVEAPRARALAVLGYADESAAAEAAAGLLSY
;
A
#
# COMPACT_ATOMS: atom_id res chain seq x y z
N GLY A 1 -7.92 -16.30 -21.99
CA GLY A 1 -7.09 -15.91 -23.15
C GLY A 1 -5.73 -16.57 -23.04
N ILE A 2 -4.88 -16.41 -24.06
CA ILE A 2 -3.47 -16.82 -23.98
C ILE A 2 -2.76 -15.78 -23.11
N GLY A 3 -2.18 -16.20 -22.00
CA GLY A 3 -1.51 -15.32 -21.06
C GLY A 3 -0.50 -16.11 -20.23
N VAL A 4 0.51 -15.40 -19.72
CA VAL A 4 1.49 -15.97 -18.79
C VAL A 4 1.07 -15.58 -17.38
N VAL A 5 0.98 -16.56 -16.49
CA VAL A 5 0.79 -16.34 -15.06
C VAL A 5 2.16 -16.45 -14.40
N ILE A 6 2.59 -15.38 -13.74
CA ILE A 6 3.86 -15.35 -13.00
C ILE A 6 3.52 -15.51 -11.52
N ASP A 7 3.97 -16.61 -10.92
CA ASP A 7 3.76 -16.91 -9.51
C ASP A 7 5.05 -16.65 -8.70
N PHE A 8 5.00 -15.64 -7.84
CA PHE A 8 6.11 -15.25 -6.97
C PHE A 8 6.17 -16.04 -5.65
N THR A 9 5.09 -16.74 -5.29
CA THR A 9 4.92 -17.37 -3.97
C THR A 9 5.91 -18.50 -3.70
N ARG A 10 6.60 -19.01 -4.72
CA ARG A 10 7.59 -20.10 -4.57
C ARG A 10 9.03 -19.63 -4.58
N HIS A 11 9.38 -18.71 -5.49
CA HIS A 11 10.78 -18.41 -5.83
C HIS A 11 11.18 -16.94 -5.63
N MET A 12 10.23 -16.06 -5.32
CA MET A 12 10.49 -14.64 -5.06
C MET A 12 9.66 -14.19 -3.85
N ARG A 13 9.90 -14.88 -2.72
CA ARG A 13 9.16 -14.76 -1.45
C ARG A 13 10.08 -14.52 -0.25
N THR A 14 11.23 -13.90 -0.48
CA THR A 14 12.23 -13.63 0.56
C THR A 14 11.89 -12.35 1.31
N LEU A 15 11.84 -12.44 2.63
CA LEU A 15 12.01 -11.28 3.51
C LEU A 15 13.52 -10.99 3.54
N VAL A 16 13.94 -9.94 2.84
CA VAL A 16 15.35 -9.63 2.59
C VAL A 16 15.99 -9.04 3.85
N GLU A 17 15.30 -8.09 4.49
CA GLU A 17 15.81 -7.39 5.67
C GLU A 17 14.66 -6.89 6.56
N VAL A 18 14.90 -6.85 7.88
CA VAL A 18 14.07 -6.12 8.85
C VAL A 18 15.01 -5.23 9.65
N ASP A 19 14.84 -3.91 9.51
CA ASP A 19 15.54 -2.90 10.28
C ASP A 19 14.61 -2.38 11.38
N ALA A 20 14.85 -2.81 12.61
CA ALA A 20 14.05 -2.42 13.76
C ALA A 20 14.27 -0.95 14.18
N GLU A 21 15.45 -0.39 13.89
CA GLU A 21 15.80 0.98 14.25
C GLU A 21 15.15 1.97 13.28
N ALA A 22 15.32 1.74 11.97
CA ALA A 22 14.66 2.52 10.93
C ALA A 22 13.15 2.21 10.83
N ARG A 23 12.70 1.11 11.45
CA ARG A 23 11.34 0.57 11.38
C ARG A 23 10.93 0.32 9.93
N THR A 24 11.77 -0.41 9.20
CA THR A 24 11.55 -0.77 7.81
C THR A 24 11.77 -2.26 7.58
N ALA A 25 11.25 -2.77 6.48
CA ALA A 25 11.56 -4.10 5.98
C ALA A 25 11.72 -4.05 4.46
N VAL A 26 12.64 -4.85 3.94
CA VAL A 26 12.82 -5.08 2.50
C VAL A 26 12.24 -6.46 2.17
N VAL A 27 11.27 -6.51 1.27
CA VAL A 27 10.48 -7.71 0.98
C VAL A 27 10.37 -7.96 -0.52
N GLN A 28 10.36 -9.24 -0.90
CA GLN A 28 9.96 -9.67 -2.23
C GLN A 28 8.43 -9.81 -2.35
N PRO A 29 7.85 -9.69 -3.56
CA PRO A 29 6.41 -9.68 -3.78
C PRO A 29 5.67 -10.95 -3.31
N GLY A 30 6.35 -12.10 -3.23
CA GLY A 30 5.77 -13.37 -2.80
C GLY A 30 5.71 -13.59 -1.29
N VAL A 31 6.27 -12.69 -0.47
CA VAL A 31 6.20 -12.78 1.00
C VAL A 31 4.75 -12.70 1.45
N VAL A 32 4.31 -13.63 2.30
CA VAL A 32 2.97 -13.59 2.91
C VAL A 32 2.97 -12.59 4.07
N LEU A 33 1.89 -11.82 4.22
CA LEU A 33 1.82 -10.76 5.25
C LEU A 33 2.13 -11.28 6.66
N ASP A 34 1.59 -12.43 7.07
CA ASP A 34 1.89 -12.98 8.39
C ASP A 34 3.37 -13.35 8.61
N GLU A 35 4.11 -13.69 7.55
CA GLU A 35 5.55 -13.94 7.65
C GLU A 35 6.30 -12.63 7.98
N LEU A 36 5.95 -11.52 7.31
CA LEU A 36 6.50 -10.20 7.61
C LEU A 36 6.13 -9.76 9.04
N ARG A 37 4.87 -9.92 9.45
CA ARG A 37 4.42 -9.54 10.80
C ARG A 37 5.08 -10.38 11.89
N ALA A 38 5.29 -11.66 11.66
CA ALA A 38 6.00 -12.53 12.61
C ALA A 38 7.44 -12.07 12.81
N ALA A 39 8.16 -11.76 11.72
CA ALA A 39 9.53 -11.27 11.79
C ALA A 39 9.62 -9.89 12.46
N ALA A 40 8.78 -8.93 12.07
CA ALA A 40 8.70 -7.61 12.69
C ALA A 40 8.29 -7.69 14.18
N GLY A 41 7.42 -8.65 14.53
CA GLY A 41 6.92 -8.86 15.88
C GLY A 41 8.01 -9.20 16.90
N ALA A 42 9.11 -9.84 16.46
CA ALA A 42 10.29 -10.08 17.30
C ALA A 42 10.92 -8.78 17.84
N HIS A 43 10.63 -7.65 17.20
CA HIS A 43 11.12 -6.32 17.56
C HIS A 43 10.03 -5.40 18.14
N GLY A 44 8.85 -5.94 18.47
CA GLY A 44 7.71 -5.13 18.92
C GLY A 44 7.07 -4.28 17.80
N LEU A 45 7.33 -4.63 16.54
CA LEU A 45 6.81 -3.95 15.36
C LEU A 45 5.77 -4.81 14.63
N THR A 46 5.00 -4.20 13.73
CA THR A 46 4.10 -4.86 12.78
C THR A 46 4.07 -4.10 11.47
N PHE A 47 3.68 -4.76 10.38
CA PHE A 47 3.15 -4.07 9.22
C PHE A 47 1.74 -3.58 9.53
N GLY A 48 1.42 -2.34 9.16
CA GLY A 48 0.15 -1.69 9.54
C GLY A 48 -1.06 -2.29 8.81
N PRO A 49 -1.11 -2.22 7.47
CA PRO A 49 -2.23 -2.76 6.71
C PRO A 49 -2.49 -4.24 6.96
N ASP A 50 -3.75 -4.57 7.28
CA ASP A 50 -4.14 -5.89 7.79
C ASP A 50 -5.40 -6.47 7.08
N PRO A 51 -5.33 -6.72 5.76
CA PRO A 51 -6.45 -7.33 5.04
C PRO A 51 -6.89 -8.64 5.70
N SER A 52 -8.18 -8.97 5.58
CA SER A 52 -8.76 -10.21 6.17
C SER A 52 -8.12 -11.50 5.66
N THR A 53 -7.39 -11.44 4.55
CA THR A 53 -6.64 -12.54 3.94
C THR A 53 -5.16 -12.58 4.35
N HIS A 54 -4.76 -11.86 5.41
CA HIS A 54 -3.37 -11.72 5.87
C HIS A 54 -2.56 -13.02 5.97
N SER A 55 -3.23 -14.15 6.26
CA SER A 55 -2.59 -15.47 6.33
C SER A 55 -2.18 -16.07 4.98
N ARG A 56 -2.55 -15.45 3.86
CA ARG A 56 -2.27 -15.95 2.50
C ARG A 56 -2.07 -14.87 1.43
N CYS A 57 -2.48 -13.62 1.66
CA CYS A 57 -2.18 -12.54 0.72
C CYS A 57 -0.68 -12.23 0.77
N THR A 58 -0.11 -11.97 -0.41
CA THR A 58 1.29 -11.58 -0.51
C THR A 58 1.45 -10.07 -0.58
N LEU A 59 2.64 -9.58 -0.22
CA LEU A 59 2.96 -8.15 -0.26
C LEU A 59 2.82 -7.58 -1.69
N GLY A 60 3.18 -8.34 -2.73
CA GLY A 60 2.98 -7.92 -4.11
C GLY A 60 1.50 -7.71 -4.48
N GLY A 61 0.62 -8.62 -4.04
CA GLY A 61 -0.83 -8.46 -4.22
C GLY A 61 -1.38 -7.29 -3.41
N MET A 62 -0.87 -7.08 -2.20
CA MET A 62 -1.26 -5.92 -1.38
C MET A 62 -0.90 -4.60 -2.05
N ILE A 63 0.30 -4.49 -2.62
CA ILE A 63 0.77 -3.32 -3.38
C ILE A 63 -0.09 -3.12 -4.64
N GLY A 64 -0.29 -4.20 -5.41
CA GLY A 64 -1.10 -4.17 -6.63
C GLY A 64 -2.53 -3.69 -6.38
N ASN A 65 -3.12 -4.04 -5.24
CA ASN A 65 -4.52 -3.71 -4.94
C ASN A 65 -4.67 -2.49 -4.01
N ASN A 66 -3.56 -1.84 -3.64
CA ASN A 66 -3.51 -0.86 -2.55
C ASN A 66 -4.32 -1.30 -1.31
N SER A 67 -4.07 -2.52 -0.84
CA SER A 67 -4.88 -3.20 0.16
C SER A 67 -4.86 -2.46 1.51
N CYS A 68 -5.92 -2.62 2.28
CA CYS A 68 -6.01 -2.16 3.67
C CYS A 68 -6.86 -3.14 4.49
N GLY A 69 -6.97 -2.91 5.79
CA GLY A 69 -7.74 -3.76 6.69
C GLY A 69 -8.60 -2.97 7.67
N ALA A 70 -9.12 -3.67 8.69
CA ALA A 70 -10.00 -3.09 9.69
C ALA A 70 -9.34 -1.96 10.49
N HIS A 71 -8.00 -1.97 10.58
CA HIS A 71 -7.23 -0.95 11.28
C HIS A 71 -6.72 0.15 10.34
N SER A 72 -7.27 0.28 9.13
CA SER A 72 -6.85 1.33 8.17
C SER A 72 -7.04 2.75 8.70
N VAL A 73 -7.94 2.96 9.66
CA VAL A 73 -8.09 4.26 10.33
C VAL A 73 -6.85 4.61 11.14
N ALA A 74 -6.17 3.63 11.73
CA ALA A 74 -4.95 3.84 12.51
C ALA A 74 -3.68 3.83 11.65
N TRP A 75 -3.63 3.00 10.60
CA TRP A 75 -2.40 2.68 9.89
C TRP A 75 -2.45 2.87 8.37
N GLY A 76 -3.58 3.34 7.84
CA GLY A 76 -3.73 3.61 6.41
C GLY A 76 -3.80 2.35 5.54
N THR A 77 -3.46 2.56 4.28
CA THR A 77 -3.41 1.60 3.18
C THR A 77 -1.99 1.07 2.97
N THR A 78 -1.83 0.09 2.08
CA THR A 78 -0.51 -0.40 1.66
C THR A 78 0.35 0.73 1.10
N ALA A 79 -0.23 1.64 0.31
CA ALA A 79 0.48 2.79 -0.23
C ALA A 79 0.98 3.77 0.85
N ASP A 80 0.35 3.82 2.04
CA ASP A 80 0.83 4.62 3.17
C ASP A 80 2.04 3.97 3.89
N SER A 81 2.27 2.68 3.64
CA SER A 81 3.37 1.93 4.24
C SER A 81 4.50 1.63 3.25
N VAL A 82 4.32 1.80 1.95
CA VAL A 82 5.40 1.61 0.95
C VAL A 82 6.30 2.84 0.94
N GLN A 83 7.62 2.65 1.06
CA GLN A 83 8.61 3.71 0.90
C GLN A 83 9.25 3.72 -0.49
N SER A 84 9.56 2.53 -1.00
CA SER A 84 10.10 2.38 -2.36
C SER A 84 9.76 1.02 -2.96
N LEU A 85 9.79 0.95 -4.29
CA LEU A 85 9.55 -0.26 -5.07
C LEU A 85 10.63 -0.42 -6.14
N THR A 86 11.11 -1.64 -6.30
CA THR A 86 11.82 -2.05 -7.51
C THR A 86 10.82 -2.69 -8.46
N VAL A 87 10.69 -2.16 -9.68
CA VAL A 87 9.68 -2.55 -10.66
C VAL A 87 10.34 -2.84 -12.00
N LEU A 88 10.05 -4.00 -12.57
CA LEU A 88 10.40 -4.34 -13.94
C LEU A 88 9.30 -3.84 -14.89
N GLY A 89 9.65 -2.89 -15.75
CA GLY A 89 8.77 -2.37 -16.80
C GLY A 89 8.65 -3.33 -17.99
N TYR A 90 7.66 -3.07 -18.86
CA TYR A 90 7.39 -3.90 -20.04
C TYR A 90 8.59 -4.04 -21.00
N GLY A 91 9.43 -3.01 -21.11
CA GLY A 91 10.64 -3.03 -21.95
C GLY A 91 11.84 -3.72 -21.30
N GLY A 92 11.67 -4.32 -20.10
CA GLY A 92 12.75 -4.96 -19.34
C GLY A 92 13.61 -3.99 -18.54
N GLN A 93 13.30 -2.69 -18.55
CA GLN A 93 13.96 -1.71 -17.71
C GLN A 93 13.56 -1.87 -16.24
N GLU A 94 14.50 -1.68 -15.34
CA GLU A 94 14.23 -1.60 -13.90
C GLU A 94 13.97 -0.14 -13.51
N TRP A 95 12.92 0.07 -12.73
CA TRP A 95 12.61 1.33 -12.07
C TRP A 95 12.74 1.18 -10.56
N ARG A 96 13.26 2.22 -9.92
CA ARG A 96 13.29 2.35 -8.47
C ARG A 96 12.38 3.50 -8.09
N LEU A 97 11.13 3.16 -7.81
CA LEU A 97 10.08 4.12 -7.51
C LEU A 97 10.13 4.49 -6.03
N GLY A 98 10.03 5.78 -5.73
CA GLY A 98 9.98 6.31 -4.37
C GLY A 98 9.43 7.72 -4.37
N GLN A 99 9.73 8.49 -3.32
CA GLN A 99 9.46 9.92 -3.29
C GLN A 99 10.31 10.65 -4.36
N GLY A 100 9.70 11.63 -5.03
CA GLY A 100 10.30 12.38 -6.14
C GLY A 100 10.11 11.72 -7.51
N TRP A 101 10.77 12.30 -8.52
CA TRP A 101 10.70 11.84 -9.93
C TRP A 101 11.81 10.87 -10.31
N GLU A 102 12.83 10.72 -9.47
CA GLU A 102 14.02 9.91 -9.77
C GLU A 102 13.67 8.42 -9.82
N GLY A 103 14.36 7.68 -10.68
CA GLY A 103 14.21 6.22 -10.82
C GLY A 103 12.92 5.74 -11.51
N GLY A 104 12.00 6.65 -11.85
CA GLY A 104 10.77 6.34 -12.59
C GLY A 104 10.86 6.54 -14.11
N PRO A 105 9.74 6.33 -14.84
CA PRO A 105 9.66 6.54 -16.28
C PRO A 105 9.85 8.03 -16.65
N ALA A 106 10.78 8.32 -17.56
CA ALA A 106 11.12 9.70 -17.95
C ALA A 106 9.91 10.51 -18.46
N ASP A 107 8.97 9.86 -19.16
CA ASP A 107 7.81 10.51 -19.78
C ASP A 107 6.65 10.78 -18.81
N LEU A 108 6.71 10.22 -17.59
CA LEU A 108 5.63 10.35 -16.60
C LEU A 108 5.51 11.79 -16.07
N ARG A 109 6.64 12.44 -15.80
CA ARG A 109 6.64 13.84 -15.33
C ARG A 109 6.01 14.79 -16.35
N PRO A 110 6.45 14.81 -17.64
CA PRO A 110 5.79 15.61 -18.66
C PRO A 110 4.30 15.29 -18.82
N LEU A 111 3.89 14.02 -18.67
CA LEU A 111 2.48 13.64 -18.72
C LEU A 111 1.67 14.28 -17.58
N VAL A 112 2.18 14.23 -16.35
CA VAL A 112 1.54 14.84 -15.18
C VAL A 112 1.47 16.36 -15.32
N GLU A 113 2.58 17.00 -15.72
CA GLU A 113 2.65 18.45 -15.90
C GLU A 113 1.64 18.95 -16.94
N ARG A 114 1.45 18.22 -18.05
CA ARG A 114 0.43 18.56 -19.06
C ARG A 114 -1.02 18.40 -18.57
N ASN A 115 -1.25 17.60 -17.53
CA ASN A 115 -2.59 17.25 -17.04
C ASN A 115 -2.89 17.75 -15.62
N VAL A 116 -2.04 18.62 -15.05
CA VAL A 116 -2.13 19.04 -13.63
C VAL A 116 -3.51 19.61 -13.25
N ALA A 117 -4.15 20.36 -14.15
CA ALA A 117 -5.48 20.93 -13.91
C ALA A 117 -6.56 19.85 -13.77
N LEU A 118 -6.49 18.81 -14.60
CA LEU A 118 -7.38 17.66 -14.52
C LEU A 118 -7.11 16.85 -13.25
N LEU A 119 -5.84 16.60 -12.92
CA LEU A 119 -5.48 15.85 -11.72
C LEU A 119 -5.91 16.57 -10.43
N ARG A 120 -5.90 17.91 -10.39
CA ARG A 120 -6.38 18.67 -9.23
C ARG A 120 -7.89 18.64 -9.05
N THR A 121 -8.65 18.53 -10.13
CA THR A 121 -10.11 18.71 -10.13
C THR A 121 -10.89 17.41 -10.38
N GLY A 122 -10.23 16.38 -10.91
CA GLY A 122 -10.85 15.11 -11.29
C GLY A 122 -10.98 14.10 -10.15
N TYR A 123 -10.30 14.31 -9.02
CA TYR A 123 -10.41 13.44 -7.86
C TYR A 123 -11.41 13.98 -6.83
N PRO A 124 -12.23 13.10 -6.23
CA PRO A 124 -13.15 13.49 -5.17
C PRO A 124 -12.39 14.01 -3.94
N GLN A 125 -12.89 15.10 -3.37
CA GLN A 125 -12.33 15.75 -2.18
C GLN A 125 -12.95 15.16 -0.91
N GLY A 126 -12.18 15.09 0.18
CA GLY A 126 -12.67 14.64 1.49
C GLY A 126 -12.93 13.14 1.60
N LEU A 127 -12.49 12.31 0.65
CA LEU A 127 -12.52 10.86 0.75
C LEU A 127 -11.18 10.35 1.29
N PRO A 128 -11.08 9.96 2.58
CA PRO A 128 -9.81 9.57 3.20
C PRO A 128 -9.27 8.26 2.64
N ARG A 129 -10.14 7.41 2.09
CA ARG A 129 -9.78 6.13 1.49
C ARG A 129 -10.22 6.09 0.03
N ARG A 130 -9.25 6.09 -0.88
CA ARG A 130 -9.48 5.91 -2.32
C ARG A 130 -8.57 4.81 -2.85
N ILE A 131 -9.16 3.67 -3.13
CA ILE A 131 -8.46 2.44 -3.56
C ILE A 131 -8.90 1.97 -4.96
N SER A 132 -9.69 2.79 -5.66
CA SER A 132 -10.17 2.49 -7.01
C SER A 132 -9.39 3.31 -8.04
N GLY A 133 -8.76 2.60 -8.99
CA GLY A 133 -7.97 3.21 -10.05
C GLY A 133 -6.60 3.72 -9.59
N TYR A 134 -5.88 4.36 -10.52
CA TYR A 134 -4.52 4.84 -10.27
C TYR A 134 -4.51 6.11 -9.39
N ALA A 135 -3.65 6.11 -8.37
CA ALA A 135 -3.41 7.25 -7.49
C ALA A 135 -2.47 8.30 -8.12
N VAL A 136 -2.79 8.76 -9.33
CA VAL A 136 -1.97 9.71 -10.11
C VAL A 136 -1.89 11.08 -9.44
N ASP A 137 -2.85 11.43 -8.58
CA ASP A 137 -2.77 12.60 -7.69
C ASP A 137 -1.61 12.54 -6.70
N ALA A 138 -1.08 11.36 -6.35
CA ALA A 138 0.15 11.25 -5.56
C ALA A 138 1.35 11.90 -6.26
N LEU A 139 1.28 12.14 -7.58
CA LEU A 139 2.31 12.80 -8.37
C LEU A 139 2.16 14.33 -8.43
N LEU A 140 1.14 14.89 -7.78
CA LEU A 140 0.97 16.34 -7.70
C LEU A 140 2.07 16.96 -6.80
N PRO A 141 2.63 18.12 -7.16
CA PRO A 141 3.65 18.79 -6.36
C PRO A 141 3.23 19.05 -4.92
N GLU A 142 1.98 19.45 -4.71
CA GLU A 142 1.40 19.69 -3.37
C GLU A 142 1.30 18.43 -2.50
N ASN A 143 1.37 17.23 -3.11
CA ASN A 143 1.37 15.94 -2.43
C ASN A 143 2.79 15.36 -2.26
N GLY A 144 3.83 16.13 -2.61
CA GLY A 144 5.23 15.75 -2.45
C GLY A 144 5.84 14.91 -3.58
N VAL A 145 5.04 14.56 -4.60
CA VAL A 145 5.40 13.63 -5.70
C VAL A 145 5.88 12.27 -5.17
N ASP A 146 5.05 11.24 -5.30
CA ASP A 146 5.39 9.90 -4.83
C ASP A 146 5.08 8.84 -5.88
N LEU A 147 6.13 8.36 -6.55
CA LEU A 147 6.03 7.33 -7.59
C LEU A 147 5.62 5.97 -7.02
N ALA A 148 6.10 5.63 -5.82
CA ALA A 148 5.79 4.36 -5.20
C ALA A 148 4.31 4.31 -4.77
N ARG A 149 3.81 5.40 -4.19
CA ARG A 149 2.39 5.57 -3.85
C ARG A 149 1.51 5.55 -5.09
N ALA A 150 1.91 6.23 -6.17
CA ALA A 150 1.16 6.25 -7.43
C ALA A 150 1.09 4.87 -8.11
N PHE A 151 2.10 4.02 -7.91
CA PHE A 151 2.15 2.65 -8.43
C PHE A 151 1.24 1.68 -7.66
N CYS A 152 1.02 1.93 -6.37
CA CYS A 152 0.11 1.12 -5.56
C CYS A 152 -1.33 1.24 -6.11
N GLY A 153 -2.03 0.12 -6.23
CA GLY A 153 -3.35 0.08 -6.89
C GLY A 153 -3.29 -0.09 -8.41
N SER A 154 -2.12 -0.39 -8.98
CA SER A 154 -1.98 -0.65 -10.41
C SER A 154 -2.57 -1.97 -10.88
N GLU A 155 -2.93 -2.88 -9.98
CA GLU A 155 -3.48 -4.20 -10.32
C GLU A 155 -2.62 -5.00 -11.33
N GLY A 156 -1.30 -4.76 -11.31
CA GLY A 156 -0.32 -5.43 -12.17
C GLY A 156 -0.26 -4.91 -13.61
N THR A 157 -0.90 -3.79 -13.94
CA THR A 157 -0.96 -3.25 -15.31
C THR A 157 0.24 -2.38 -15.72
N LEU A 158 1.00 -1.86 -14.74
CA LEU A 158 2.08 -0.89 -14.98
C LEU A 158 3.48 -1.51 -14.97
N GLY A 159 3.62 -2.72 -14.44
CA GLY A 159 4.91 -3.40 -14.31
C GLY A 159 4.86 -4.51 -13.26
N VAL A 160 5.99 -5.19 -13.10
CA VAL A 160 6.15 -6.28 -12.14
C VAL A 160 7.00 -5.82 -10.96
N VAL A 161 6.43 -5.76 -9.77
CA VAL A 161 7.19 -5.50 -8.54
C VAL A 161 8.11 -6.67 -8.26
N THR A 162 9.40 -6.40 -8.05
CA THR A 162 10.41 -7.43 -7.70
C THR A 162 10.90 -7.29 -6.26
N GLU A 163 10.81 -6.09 -5.69
CA GLU A 163 11.19 -5.78 -4.31
C GLU A 163 10.42 -4.55 -3.81
N ALA A 164 10.16 -4.48 -2.51
CA ALA A 164 9.56 -3.33 -1.85
C ALA A 164 10.25 -3.05 -0.52
N THR A 165 10.53 -1.77 -0.26
CA THR A 165 10.86 -1.29 1.08
C THR A 165 9.60 -0.76 1.72
N VAL A 166 9.24 -1.31 2.87
CA VAL A 166 8.02 -0.96 3.59
C VAL A 166 8.32 -0.46 5.00
N LYS A 167 7.54 0.51 5.45
CA LYS A 167 7.51 1.02 6.82
C LYS A 167 6.79 0.03 7.73
N LEU A 168 7.33 -0.11 8.94
CA LEU A 168 6.75 -0.83 10.05
C LEU A 168 6.25 0.17 11.10
N VAL A 169 5.24 -0.24 11.87
CA VAL A 169 4.66 0.54 12.97
C VAL A 169 4.81 -0.23 14.28
N GLU A 170 4.72 0.47 15.41
CA GLU A 170 4.72 -0.17 16.71
C GLU A 170 3.49 -1.07 16.86
N ALA A 171 3.69 -2.29 17.36
CA ALA A 171 2.60 -3.18 17.68
C ALA A 171 1.82 -2.62 18.90
N PRO A 172 0.48 -2.66 18.90
CA PRO A 172 -0.31 -2.27 20.07
C PRO A 172 0.10 -3.09 21.29
N ARG A 173 0.40 -2.41 22.41
CA ARG A 173 0.80 -3.05 23.67
C ARG A 173 -0.29 -3.94 24.27
N ALA A 174 -1.56 -3.62 23.99
CA ALA A 174 -2.73 -4.37 24.41
C ALA A 174 -3.82 -4.24 23.34
N ARG A 175 -4.73 -5.22 23.31
CA ARG A 175 -5.90 -5.24 22.42
C ARG A 175 -7.16 -5.41 23.27
N ALA A 176 -8.20 -4.67 22.94
CA ALA A 176 -9.51 -4.78 23.57
C ALA A 176 -10.59 -4.80 22.47
N LEU A 177 -11.70 -5.49 22.73
CA LEU A 177 -12.86 -5.55 21.83
C LEU A 177 -14.10 -5.09 22.61
N ALA A 178 -14.83 -4.13 22.04
CA ALA A 178 -16.15 -3.75 22.51
C ALA A 178 -17.17 -4.13 21.43
N VAL A 179 -18.27 -4.78 21.84
CA VAL A 179 -19.39 -5.13 20.96
C VAL A 179 -20.58 -4.29 21.39
N LEU A 180 -21.04 -3.41 20.51
CA LEU A 180 -22.15 -2.49 20.75
C LEU A 180 -23.40 -3.03 20.05
N GLY A 181 -24.45 -3.31 20.83
CA GLY A 181 -25.75 -3.72 20.31
C GLY A 181 -26.63 -2.50 20.02
N TYR A 182 -27.26 -2.50 18.85
CA TYR A 182 -28.22 -1.47 18.43
C TYR A 182 -29.56 -2.12 18.08
N ALA A 183 -30.64 -1.34 18.10
CA ALA A 183 -31.98 -1.83 17.79
C ALA A 183 -32.12 -2.27 16.32
N ASP A 184 -31.42 -1.59 15.40
CA ASP A 184 -31.43 -1.85 13.96
C ASP A 184 -30.13 -1.36 13.28
N GLU A 185 -30.03 -1.61 11.97
CA GLU A 185 -28.88 -1.23 11.13
C GLU A 185 -28.68 0.28 11.00
N SER A 186 -29.76 1.07 10.99
CA SER A 186 -29.71 2.52 10.85
C SER A 186 -29.11 3.15 12.11
N ALA A 187 -29.58 2.73 13.29
CA ALA A 187 -29.03 3.19 14.57
C ALA A 187 -27.53 2.86 14.72
N ALA A 188 -27.11 1.68 14.23
CA ALA A 188 -25.69 1.32 14.19
C ALA A 188 -24.87 2.22 13.25
N ALA A 189 -25.41 2.53 12.07
CA ALA A 189 -24.74 3.39 11.08
C ALA A 189 -24.59 4.83 11.57
N GLU A 190 -25.63 5.41 12.19
CA GLU A 190 -25.59 6.76 12.75
C GLU A 190 -24.58 6.90 13.89
N ALA A 191 -24.47 5.88 14.76
CA ALA A 191 -23.54 5.88 15.87
C ALA A 191 -22.07 5.90 15.43
N ALA A 192 -21.74 5.34 14.26
CA ALA A 192 -20.37 5.23 13.77
C ALA A 192 -19.64 6.59 13.69
N ALA A 193 -20.33 7.65 13.28
CA ALA A 193 -19.76 8.99 13.18
C ALA A 193 -19.38 9.59 14.54
N GLY A 194 -20.06 9.20 15.63
CA GLY A 194 -19.75 9.65 16.99
C GLY A 194 -18.63 8.84 17.66
N LEU A 195 -18.32 7.64 17.15
CA LEU A 195 -17.28 6.76 17.68
C LEU A 195 -15.90 7.03 17.08
N LEU A 196 -15.86 7.58 15.87
CA LEU A 196 -14.63 7.94 15.17
C LEU A 196 -14.45 9.45 15.21
N SER A 197 -13.40 9.92 15.91
CA SER A 197 -12.94 11.30 15.77
C SER A 197 -12.26 11.44 14.41
N TYR A 198 -12.94 12.08 13.45
CA TYR A 198 -12.32 12.52 12.19
C TYR A 198 -11.42 13.72 12.43
#